data_AF-A0A9E4UIM8-F1
#
_entry.id   AF-A0A9E4UIM8-F1
#
_cell.length_a   1.000
_cell.length_b   1.000
_cell.length_c   1.000
_cell.angle_alpha   90.00
_cell.angle_beta   90.00
_cell.angle_gamma   90.00
#
_symmetry.space_group_name_H-M   'P 1'
#
loop_
_entity.id
_entity.type
_entity.pdbx_description
1 polymer ?
#
loop_
_entity_poly.entity_id
_entity_poly.type
_entity_poly.pdbx_seq_one_letter_code
_entity_poly.pdbx_strand_id
1 'polypeptide(L)'
;MLTLTNSTVSNNVAGGGNGGGIITESSDTVTLINSTLSGNLGYRGGAIWIRTAQVQLTNVTVANNSGTLAGGIFNESGTITLKNTIIANNSPGGDCSGSIASTGHNLDSDGTCSLGATGDISSQLPLLGPLQNNGGPTFTHALLEGSPAIDAADDANCPSADQRGIPRPQEAGCDIGAFER
;
A
#
# COMPACT_ATOMS: atom_id res chain seq x y z
N MET A 1 18.99 -4.77 -0.36
CA MET A 1 18.18 -3.64 0.15
C MET A 1 17.59 -2.90 -1.03
N LEU A 2 16.27 -2.76 -1.06
CA LEU A 2 15.53 -1.99 -2.05
C LEU A 2 14.78 -0.85 -1.36
N THR A 3 14.89 0.35 -1.90
CA THR A 3 14.09 1.50 -1.45
C THR A 3 13.38 2.11 -2.64
N LEU A 4 12.07 2.26 -2.54
CA LEU A 4 11.25 2.96 -3.52
C LEU A 4 10.63 4.18 -2.84
N THR A 5 10.82 5.34 -3.46
CA THR A 5 10.26 6.60 -2.98
C THR A 5 9.62 7.31 -4.15
N ASN A 6 8.43 7.86 -3.95
CA ASN A 6 7.69 8.59 -4.98
C ASN A 6 7.57 7.79 -6.29
N SER A 7 7.32 6.49 -6.19
CA SER A 7 7.45 5.53 -7.29
C SER A 7 6.16 4.76 -7.56
N THR A 8 5.97 4.33 -8.80
CA THR A 8 4.83 3.47 -9.18
C THR A 8 5.33 2.15 -9.73
N VAL A 9 4.88 1.05 -9.14
CA VAL A 9 5.09 -0.31 -9.67
C VAL A 9 3.72 -0.83 -10.11
N SER A 10 3.50 -0.90 -11.42
CA SER A 10 2.17 -1.25 -11.93
C SER A 10 2.17 -2.16 -13.15
N ASN A 11 1.06 -2.90 -13.30
CA ASN A 11 0.79 -3.78 -14.43
C ASN A 11 1.87 -4.83 -14.71
N ASN A 12 2.58 -5.27 -13.68
CA ASN A 12 3.54 -6.36 -13.78
C ASN A 12 2.82 -7.71 -13.65
N VAL A 13 3.29 -8.72 -14.37
CA VAL A 13 2.69 -10.07 -14.38
C VAL A 13 3.75 -11.12 -14.12
N ALA A 14 3.66 -11.80 -12.98
CA ALA A 14 4.43 -12.99 -12.66
C ALA A 14 3.61 -14.24 -13.05
N GLY A 15 3.74 -14.71 -14.29
CA GLY A 15 2.92 -15.78 -14.89
C GLY A 15 2.90 -17.12 -14.12
N GLY A 16 2.11 -17.19 -13.04
CA GLY A 16 2.11 -18.27 -12.05
C GLY A 16 3.16 -18.12 -10.94
N GLY A 17 3.99 -17.08 -10.99
CA GLY A 17 5.02 -16.77 -9.99
C GLY A 17 4.48 -15.93 -8.82
N ASN A 18 5.32 -15.70 -7.80
CA ASN A 18 4.95 -14.91 -6.62
C ASN A 18 5.37 -13.44 -6.78
N GLY A 19 4.69 -12.53 -6.06
CA GLY A 19 5.10 -11.13 -5.98
C GLY A 19 5.01 -10.43 -7.32
N GLY A 20 3.77 -10.22 -7.81
CA GLY A 20 3.56 -9.66 -9.15
C GLY A 20 4.27 -8.31 -9.35
N GLY A 21 4.30 -7.46 -8.32
CA GLY A 21 5.10 -6.23 -8.31
C GLY A 21 6.47 -6.40 -7.66
N ILE A 22 6.52 -6.93 -6.44
CA ILE A 22 7.75 -7.13 -5.66
C ILE A 22 7.78 -8.55 -5.10
N ILE A 23 8.87 -9.26 -5.37
CA ILE A 23 9.22 -10.52 -4.74
C ILE A 23 10.39 -10.29 -3.78
N THR A 24 10.37 -10.91 -2.61
CA THR A 24 11.47 -10.84 -1.64
C THR A 24 11.85 -12.22 -1.13
N GLU A 25 13.14 -12.43 -0.91
CA GLU A 25 13.74 -13.67 -0.45
C GLU A 25 14.42 -13.47 0.92
N SER A 26 15.10 -14.51 1.40
CA SER A 26 15.83 -14.47 2.66
C SER A 26 16.84 -13.31 2.71
N SER A 27 16.82 -12.58 3.83
CA SER A 27 17.71 -11.43 4.12
C SER A 27 17.44 -10.16 3.32
N ASP A 28 16.40 -10.11 2.50
CA ASP A 28 16.00 -8.87 1.85
C ASP A 28 15.43 -7.86 2.85
N THR A 29 15.64 -6.59 2.54
CA THR A 29 15.01 -5.46 3.22
C THR A 29 14.44 -4.54 2.16
N VAL A 30 13.16 -4.26 2.26
CA VAL A 30 12.40 -3.44 1.31
C VAL A 30 11.69 -2.31 2.05
N THR A 31 11.90 -1.08 1.59
CA THR A 31 11.23 0.11 2.14
C THR A 31 10.53 0.87 1.03
N LEU A 32 9.23 1.12 1.20
CA LEU A 32 8.44 1.93 0.28
C LEU A 32 7.89 3.14 1.03
N ILE A 33 8.08 4.31 0.43
CA ILE A 33 7.59 5.58 0.96
C ILE A 33 6.88 6.31 -0.17
N ASN A 34 5.68 6.84 0.07
CA ASN A 34 4.95 7.65 -0.93
C ASN A 34 4.87 6.97 -2.30
N SER A 35 4.56 5.68 -2.32
CA SER A 35 4.64 4.89 -3.54
C SER A 35 3.34 4.16 -3.80
N THR A 36 3.06 3.88 -5.07
CA THR A 36 1.84 3.21 -5.51
C THR A 36 2.17 1.86 -6.15
N LEU A 37 1.52 0.79 -5.69
CA LEU A 37 1.58 -0.55 -6.28
C LEU A 37 0.19 -0.89 -6.81
N SER A 38 0.05 -1.01 -8.13
CA SER A 38 -1.29 -1.15 -8.71
C SER A 38 -1.38 -2.02 -9.96
N GLY A 39 -2.43 -2.83 -10.05
CA GLY A 39 -2.66 -3.67 -11.23
C GLY A 39 -1.63 -4.78 -11.43
N ASN A 40 -0.84 -5.14 -10.41
CA ASN A 40 0.14 -6.22 -10.52
C ASN A 40 -0.53 -7.58 -10.32
N LEU A 41 -0.06 -8.62 -11.02
CA LEU A 41 -0.62 -9.97 -11.01
C LEU A 41 0.45 -10.98 -10.60
N GLY A 42 0.17 -11.77 -9.56
CA GLY A 42 1.01 -12.86 -9.08
C GLY A 42 0.17 -13.93 -8.36
N TYR A 43 0.71 -15.13 -8.13
CA TYR A 43 -0.01 -16.22 -7.47
C TYR A 43 -0.14 -16.00 -5.96
N ARG A 44 0.98 -15.73 -5.28
CA ARG A 44 1.05 -15.29 -3.88
C ARG A 44 1.47 -13.84 -3.86
N GLY A 45 0.63 -12.96 -3.34
CA GLY A 45 0.88 -11.53 -3.29
C GLY A 45 0.91 -10.93 -4.69
N GLY A 46 -0.26 -10.52 -5.18
CA GLY A 46 -0.36 -9.84 -6.47
C GLY A 46 0.52 -8.59 -6.52
N ALA A 47 0.58 -7.83 -5.42
CA ALA A 47 1.53 -6.73 -5.27
C ALA A 47 2.87 -7.22 -4.70
N ILE A 48 2.87 -7.74 -3.47
CA ILE A 48 4.10 -8.05 -2.73
C ILE A 48 4.03 -9.47 -2.17
N TRP A 49 5.06 -10.26 -2.41
CA TRP A 49 5.29 -11.52 -1.72
C TRP A 49 6.50 -11.44 -0.80
N ILE A 50 6.30 -11.88 0.45
CA ILE A 50 7.30 -11.81 1.51
C ILE A 50 7.60 -13.21 2.00
N ARG A 51 8.77 -13.75 1.66
CA ARG A 51 9.18 -15.07 2.12
C ARG A 51 9.62 -15.04 3.59
N THR A 52 10.78 -14.45 3.84
CA THR A 52 11.42 -14.32 5.17
C THR A 52 12.12 -12.95 5.30
N ALA A 53 11.74 -11.99 4.47
CA ALA A 53 12.32 -10.66 4.38
C ALA A 53 11.70 -9.68 5.39
N GLN A 54 12.30 -8.48 5.49
CA GLN A 54 11.72 -7.34 6.21
C GLN A 54 11.18 -6.29 5.24
N VAL A 55 9.91 -5.90 5.40
CA VAL A 55 9.24 -4.91 4.56
C VAL A 55 8.64 -3.79 5.40
N GLN A 56 8.82 -2.54 4.97
CA GLN A 56 8.25 -1.36 5.64
C GLN A 56 7.53 -0.50 4.60
N LEU A 57 6.26 -0.19 4.86
CA LEU A 57 5.43 0.68 4.02
C LEU A 57 5.02 1.92 4.82
N THR A 58 5.29 3.11 4.29
CA THR A 58 4.87 4.38 4.88
C THR A 58 4.22 5.26 3.82
N ASN A 59 2.96 5.65 4.02
CA ASN A 59 2.22 6.44 3.03
C ASN A 59 2.25 5.78 1.64
N VAL A 60 1.90 4.49 1.59
CA VAL A 60 1.87 3.69 0.35
C VAL A 60 0.42 3.41 -0.04
N THR A 61 0.15 3.25 -1.33
CA THR A 61 -1.13 2.74 -1.82
C THR A 61 -0.92 1.45 -2.60
N VAL A 62 -1.38 0.33 -2.06
CA VAL A 62 -1.38 -0.99 -2.71
C VAL A 62 -2.82 -1.31 -3.14
N ALA A 63 -3.12 -1.11 -4.43
CA ALA A 63 -4.51 -1.20 -4.88
C ALA A 63 -4.73 -1.94 -6.20
N ASN A 64 -5.87 -2.61 -6.34
CA ASN A 64 -6.26 -3.27 -7.59
C ASN A 64 -5.25 -4.31 -8.10
N ASN A 65 -4.50 -4.95 -7.20
CA ASN A 65 -3.58 -6.04 -7.55
C ASN A 65 -4.31 -7.38 -7.48
N SER A 66 -3.82 -8.35 -8.25
CA SER A 66 -4.45 -9.65 -8.39
C SER A 66 -3.58 -10.82 -7.97
N GLY A 67 -4.15 -11.71 -7.16
CA GLY A 67 -3.48 -12.93 -6.72
C GLY A 67 -4.34 -13.88 -5.94
N THR A 68 -4.05 -15.17 -6.08
CA THR A 68 -4.90 -16.27 -5.59
C THR A 68 -4.87 -16.38 -4.09
N LEU A 69 -3.70 -16.30 -3.45
CA LEU A 69 -3.59 -16.40 -1.99
C LEU A 69 -3.64 -15.03 -1.27
N ALA A 70 -3.28 -13.97 -1.98
CA ALA A 70 -3.52 -12.58 -1.61
C ALA A 70 -3.40 -11.74 -2.88
N GLY A 71 -4.37 -10.85 -3.11
CA GLY A 71 -4.27 -9.88 -4.19
C GLY A 71 -3.23 -8.81 -3.88
N GLY A 72 -3.22 -8.30 -2.65
CA GLY A 72 -2.28 -7.26 -2.24
C GLY A 72 -0.98 -7.88 -1.75
N ILE A 73 -0.92 -8.16 -0.45
CA ILE A 73 0.30 -8.59 0.24
C ILE A 73 0.16 -10.01 0.76
N PHE A 74 1.10 -10.88 0.40
CA PHE A 74 1.22 -12.21 1.00
C PHE A 74 2.50 -12.28 1.83
N ASN A 75 2.36 -12.37 3.15
CA ASN A 75 3.46 -12.61 4.07
C ASN A 75 3.53 -14.09 4.47
N GLU A 76 4.49 -14.83 3.92
CA GLU A 76 4.67 -16.26 4.22
C GLU A 76 5.28 -16.47 5.60
N SER A 77 6.41 -15.80 5.88
CA SER A 77 7.16 -15.95 7.14
C SER A 77 8.12 -14.77 7.40
N GLY A 78 7.93 -13.64 6.73
CA GLY A 78 8.71 -12.42 6.95
C GLY A 78 8.09 -11.49 7.97
N THR A 79 8.65 -10.29 8.07
CA THR A 79 8.07 -9.19 8.85
C THR A 79 7.65 -8.08 7.91
N ILE A 80 6.45 -7.56 8.12
CA ILE A 80 5.99 -6.34 7.44
C ILE A 80 5.38 -5.38 8.44
N THR A 81 5.75 -4.11 8.30
CA THR A 81 5.19 -3.01 9.09
C THR A 81 4.50 -1.99 8.20
N LEU A 82 3.27 -1.62 8.56
CA LEU A 82 2.47 -0.61 7.87
C LEU A 82 2.31 0.65 8.73
N LYS A 83 2.45 1.82 8.12
CA LYS A 83 2.11 3.12 8.69
C LYS A 83 1.44 3.98 7.62
N ASN A 84 0.34 4.67 7.96
CA ASN A 84 -0.30 5.63 7.07
C ASN A 84 -0.59 5.05 5.66
N THR A 85 -0.86 3.75 5.52
CA THR A 85 -0.84 3.02 4.23
C THR A 85 -2.23 2.48 3.87
N ILE A 86 -2.59 2.57 2.60
CA ILE A 86 -3.81 1.98 2.02
C ILE A 86 -3.46 0.64 1.36
N ILE A 87 -4.15 -0.44 1.73
CA ILE A 87 -4.18 -1.72 1.00
C ILE A 87 -5.63 -1.99 0.60
N ALA A 88 -6.00 -1.89 -0.67
CA ALA A 88 -7.42 -1.93 -1.03
C ALA A 88 -7.75 -2.50 -2.41
N ASN A 89 -8.97 -3.01 -2.57
CA ASN A 89 -9.50 -3.51 -3.83
C ASN A 89 -8.62 -4.61 -4.46
N ASN A 90 -7.86 -5.36 -3.66
CA ASN A 90 -7.04 -6.44 -4.19
C ASN A 90 -7.81 -7.77 -4.15
N SER A 91 -7.68 -8.59 -5.20
CA SER A 91 -8.56 -9.75 -5.39
C SER A 91 -7.92 -10.87 -6.22
N PRO A 92 -8.42 -12.12 -6.21
CA PRO A 92 -9.49 -12.64 -5.36
C PRO A 92 -9.04 -12.98 -3.94
N GLY A 93 -7.73 -13.09 -3.66
CA GLY A 93 -7.22 -13.52 -2.35
C GLY A 93 -7.30 -12.48 -1.23
N GLY A 94 -7.90 -11.31 -1.49
CA GLY A 94 -8.02 -10.20 -0.55
C GLY A 94 -6.80 -9.29 -0.48
N ASP A 95 -6.89 -8.27 0.39
CA ASP A 95 -5.85 -7.26 0.60
C ASP A 95 -4.58 -7.83 1.22
N CYS A 96 -4.70 -8.70 2.22
CA CYS A 96 -3.57 -9.31 2.91
C CYS A 96 -3.77 -10.80 3.20
N SER A 97 -2.66 -11.52 3.30
CA SER A 97 -2.59 -12.86 3.86
C SER A 97 -1.30 -13.04 4.66
N GLY A 98 -1.39 -13.71 5.80
CA GLY A 98 -0.30 -13.81 6.77
C GLY A 98 -0.28 -12.66 7.78
N SER A 99 0.73 -12.67 8.66
CA SER A 99 0.82 -11.67 9.74
C SER A 99 1.25 -10.30 9.21
N ILE A 100 0.47 -9.27 9.52
CA ILE A 100 0.77 -7.87 9.21
C ILE A 100 0.91 -7.10 10.52
N ALA A 101 1.99 -6.34 10.69
CA ALA A 101 2.14 -5.45 11.84
C ALA A 101 1.69 -4.03 11.48
N SER A 102 0.64 -3.55 12.11
CA SER A 102 0.22 -2.15 12.00
C SER A 102 0.91 -1.28 13.05
N THR A 103 1.42 -0.12 12.64
CA THR A 103 1.87 0.96 13.53
C THR A 103 0.88 2.15 13.54
N GLY A 104 -0.36 1.87 13.13
CA GLY A 104 -1.48 2.79 13.17
C GLY A 104 -1.74 3.52 11.87
N HIS A 105 -2.95 4.07 11.78
CA HIS A 105 -3.42 4.92 10.69
C HIS A 105 -3.33 4.26 9.30
N ASN A 106 -3.52 2.95 9.23
CA ASN A 106 -3.60 2.22 7.96
C ASN A 106 -5.06 2.01 7.57
N LEU A 107 -5.31 1.78 6.28
CA LEU A 107 -6.62 1.44 5.78
C LEU A 107 -6.57 0.16 4.96
N ASP A 108 -7.46 -0.79 5.28
CA ASP A 108 -7.70 -1.97 4.45
C ASP A 108 -9.18 -2.12 4.07
N SER A 109 -9.43 -2.59 2.85
CA SER A 109 -10.77 -2.54 2.27
C SER A 109 -11.66 -3.72 2.61
N ASP A 110 -11.07 -4.85 3.04
CA ASP A 110 -11.80 -6.11 3.22
C ASP A 110 -11.58 -6.80 4.58
N GLY A 111 -10.81 -6.19 5.48
CA GLY A 111 -10.53 -6.70 6.82
C GLY A 111 -9.44 -7.77 6.89
N THR A 112 -8.92 -8.24 5.77
CA THR A 112 -7.98 -9.36 5.73
C THR A 112 -6.62 -9.03 6.31
N CYS A 113 -6.26 -7.74 6.37
CA CYS A 113 -5.02 -7.27 7.00
C CYS A 113 -5.07 -7.31 8.53
N SER A 114 -6.24 -7.56 9.14
CA SER A 114 -6.44 -7.63 10.59
C SER A 114 -5.93 -6.37 11.32
N LEU A 115 -6.17 -5.20 10.72
CA LEU A 115 -5.77 -3.92 11.30
C LEU A 115 -6.53 -3.66 12.60
N GLY A 116 -5.86 -3.01 13.56
CA GLY A 116 -6.41 -2.83 14.91
C GLY A 116 -5.58 -1.91 15.81
N ALA A 117 -4.58 -1.23 15.26
CA ALA A 117 -3.84 -0.19 15.96
C ALA A 117 -4.62 1.14 15.92
N THR A 118 -4.14 2.13 16.69
CA THR A 118 -4.75 3.47 16.73
C THR A 118 -4.83 4.09 15.33
N GLY A 119 -6.00 4.65 15.01
CA GLY A 119 -6.25 5.31 13.72
C GLY A 119 -6.45 4.36 12.54
N ASP A 120 -6.30 3.04 12.72
CA ASP A 120 -6.57 2.09 11.64
C ASP A 120 -8.05 2.10 11.24
N ILE A 121 -8.30 1.96 9.94
CA ILE A 121 -9.61 1.89 9.31
C ILE A 121 -9.70 0.56 8.57
N SER A 122 -10.33 -0.44 9.18
CA SER A 122 -10.43 -1.79 8.61
C SER A 122 -11.79 -2.06 7.98
N SER A 123 -11.81 -2.90 6.94
CA SER A 123 -13.02 -3.29 6.20
C SER A 123 -13.79 -2.12 5.58
N GLN A 124 -13.08 -1.10 5.08
CA GLN A 124 -13.69 0.11 4.54
C GLN A 124 -13.07 0.50 3.19
N LEU A 125 -13.91 0.81 2.20
CA LEU A 125 -13.43 1.26 0.90
C LEU A 125 -12.76 2.64 1.00
N PRO A 126 -11.54 2.82 0.45
CA PRO A 126 -10.83 4.10 0.46
C PRO A 126 -11.34 5.13 -0.56
N LEU A 127 -12.30 4.77 -1.42
CA LEU A 127 -12.80 5.63 -2.50
C LEU A 127 -11.65 6.19 -3.38
N LEU A 128 -10.87 5.31 -3.99
CA LEU A 128 -9.77 5.68 -4.88
C LEU A 128 -10.26 6.01 -6.29
N GLY A 129 -9.69 7.04 -6.90
CA GLY A 129 -9.76 7.28 -8.34
C GLY A 129 -8.91 6.27 -9.13
N PRO A 130 -9.00 6.27 -10.48
CA PRO A 130 -8.19 5.38 -11.32
C PRO A 130 -6.69 5.67 -11.17
N LEU A 131 -5.85 4.68 -11.49
CA LEU A 131 -4.40 4.89 -11.62
C LEU A 131 -4.16 5.75 -12.86
N GLN A 132 -3.72 6.98 -12.67
CA GLN A 132 -3.49 7.90 -13.78
C GLN A 132 -2.47 8.98 -13.40
N ASN A 133 -2.16 9.85 -14.36
CA ASN A 133 -1.42 11.08 -14.08
C ASN A 133 -2.31 12.06 -13.30
N ASN A 134 -2.16 12.12 -11.98
CA ASN A 134 -2.82 13.12 -11.13
C ASN A 134 -1.85 14.27 -10.75
N GLY A 135 -0.85 14.53 -11.61
CA GLY A 135 0.27 15.43 -11.33
C GLY A 135 1.49 14.69 -10.77
N GLY A 136 2.64 15.37 -10.75
CA GLY A 136 3.90 14.81 -10.26
C GLY A 136 4.64 13.90 -11.25
N PRO A 137 5.70 13.20 -10.80
CA PRO A 137 6.59 12.44 -11.68
C PRO A 137 6.08 11.04 -12.05
N THR A 138 5.09 10.50 -11.35
CA THR A 138 4.62 9.12 -11.50
C THR A 138 3.10 9.01 -11.27
N PHE A 139 2.45 7.95 -11.76
CA PHE A 139 1.00 7.76 -11.61
C PHE A 139 0.58 7.40 -10.18
N THR A 140 -0.55 7.94 -9.74
CA THR A 140 -1.11 7.71 -8.40
C THR A 140 -2.58 7.35 -8.48
N HIS A 141 -3.14 6.90 -7.37
CA HIS A 141 -4.59 6.88 -7.15
C HIS A 141 -4.97 8.10 -6.30
N ALA A 142 -5.74 9.04 -6.87
CA ALA A 142 -6.26 10.18 -6.12
C ALA A 142 -7.33 9.73 -5.11
N LEU A 143 -7.44 10.42 -3.97
CA LEU A 143 -8.54 10.22 -3.03
C LEU A 143 -9.79 10.96 -3.52
N LEU A 144 -10.88 10.23 -3.74
CA LEU A 144 -12.16 10.82 -4.14
C LEU A 144 -12.84 11.52 -2.95
N GLU A 145 -13.80 12.38 -3.25
CA GLU A 145 -14.56 13.10 -2.22
C GLU A 145 -15.27 12.13 -1.26
N GLY A 146 -15.18 12.43 0.04
CA GLY A 146 -15.70 11.58 1.10
C GLY A 146 -14.85 10.35 1.42
N SER A 147 -13.64 10.24 0.85
CA SER A 147 -12.71 9.17 1.20
C SER A 147 -12.41 9.17 2.71
N PRO A 148 -12.51 8.01 3.38
CA PRO A 148 -12.14 7.88 4.79
C PRO A 148 -10.63 8.01 5.03
N ALA A 149 -9.82 8.05 3.98
CA ALA A 149 -8.37 8.24 4.08
C ALA A 149 -7.96 9.72 4.17
N ILE A 150 -8.89 10.66 3.92
CA ILE A 150 -8.63 12.10 3.98
C ILE A 150 -8.44 12.55 5.43
N ASP A 151 -7.38 13.33 5.70
CA ASP A 151 -6.99 13.85 7.01
C ASP A 151 -6.87 12.77 8.12
N ALA A 152 -6.70 11.50 7.73
CA ALA A 152 -6.78 10.36 8.64
C ALA A 152 -5.42 9.75 9.01
N ALA A 153 -4.32 10.22 8.39
CA ALA A 153 -2.99 9.76 8.74
C ALA A 153 -2.50 10.34 10.08
N ASP A 154 -1.39 9.81 10.58
CA ASP A 154 -0.68 10.37 11.71
C ASP A 154 0.25 11.50 11.25
N ASP A 155 -0.17 12.75 11.46
CA ASP A 155 0.56 13.97 11.08
C ASP A 155 2.00 14.01 11.58
N ALA A 156 2.26 13.47 12.78
CA ALA A 156 3.60 13.47 13.36
C ALA A 156 4.58 12.55 12.60
N ASN A 157 4.05 11.62 11.81
CA ASN A 157 4.79 10.58 11.11
C ASN A 157 4.55 10.59 9.59
N CYS A 158 4.18 11.74 9.03
CA CYS A 158 4.10 11.94 7.59
C CYS A 158 5.43 12.36 6.96
N PRO A 159 5.76 11.85 5.77
CA PRO A 159 6.71 12.50 4.88
C PRO A 159 6.25 13.93 4.55
N SER A 160 7.19 14.85 4.33
CA SER A 160 6.89 16.29 4.10
C SER A 160 6.12 16.59 2.82
N ALA A 161 6.03 15.63 1.90
CA ALA A 161 5.28 15.72 0.66
C ALA A 161 4.73 14.34 0.29
N ASP A 162 3.74 14.30 -0.60
CA ASP A 162 3.19 13.07 -1.18
C ASP A 162 4.02 12.55 -2.36
N GLN A 163 3.54 11.48 -3.02
CA GLN A 163 4.20 10.88 -4.19
C GLN A 163 4.43 11.88 -5.34
N ARG A 164 3.58 12.90 -5.46
CA ARG A 164 3.64 13.89 -6.53
C ARG A 164 4.60 15.04 -6.21
N GLY A 165 5.07 15.11 -4.96
CA GLY A 165 5.86 16.22 -4.44
C GLY A 165 5.01 17.37 -3.88
N ILE A 166 3.71 17.15 -3.67
CA ILE A 166 2.83 18.15 -3.06
C ILE A 166 3.02 18.13 -1.53
N PRO A 167 3.26 19.28 -0.87
CA PRO A 167 3.51 19.33 0.57
C PRO A 167 2.37 18.74 1.40
N ARG A 168 2.69 18.10 2.52
CA ARG A 168 1.72 17.65 3.51
C ARG A 168 1.77 18.52 4.78
N PRO A 169 0.65 18.77 5.47
CA PRO A 169 -0.72 18.56 4.99
C PRO A 169 -1.15 19.66 4.00
N GLN A 170 -2.11 19.40 3.10
CA GLN A 170 -2.78 20.46 2.30
C GLN A 170 -4.06 20.99 2.97
N GLU A 171 -4.69 20.20 3.85
CA GLU A 171 -5.92 20.58 4.59
C GLU A 171 -5.72 20.50 6.11
N ALA A 172 -6.55 19.72 6.83
CA ALA A 172 -6.57 19.69 8.28
C ALA A 172 -5.53 18.71 8.87
N GLY A 173 -5.15 17.70 8.09
CA GLY A 173 -4.15 16.69 8.43
C GLY A 173 -3.62 16.04 7.16
N CYS A 174 -2.69 15.10 7.35
CA CYS A 174 -2.21 14.28 6.25
C CYS A 174 -3.23 13.22 5.84
N ASP A 175 -3.14 12.81 4.59
CA ASP A 175 -3.90 11.67 4.10
C ASP A 175 -3.18 10.33 4.29
N ILE A 176 -3.97 9.28 4.51
CA ILE A 176 -3.48 7.89 4.44
C ILE A 176 -3.20 7.56 2.96
N GLY A 177 -2.04 6.97 2.69
CA GLY A 177 -1.64 6.50 1.36
C GLY A 177 -0.63 7.42 0.66
N ALA A 178 -0.44 7.18 -0.63
CA ALA A 178 0.62 7.82 -1.42
C ALA A 178 0.24 9.20 -1.98
N PHE A 179 -1.04 9.56 -1.91
CA PHE A 179 -1.60 10.80 -2.43
C PHE A 179 -2.02 11.70 -1.28
N GLU A 180 -1.85 13.01 -1.44
CA GLU A 180 -2.42 14.04 -0.58
C GLU A 180 -3.51 14.80 -1.35
N ARG A 181 -4.66 15.03 -0.76
CA ARG A 181 -5.77 15.72 -1.41
C ARG A 181 -5.59 17.23 -1.43
#